data_AF-A0A2V6TSI2-F1
#
_entry.id   AF-A0A2V6TSI2-F1
#
_cell.length_a   1.000
_cell.length_b   1.000
_cell.length_c   1.000
_cell.angle_alpha   90.00
_cell.angle_beta   90.00
_cell.angle_gamma   90.00
#
_symmetry.space_group_name_H-M   'P 1'
#
loop_
_entity.id
_entity.type
_entity.pdbx_description
1 polymer ?
#
loop_
_entity_poly.entity_id
_entity_poly.type
_entity_poly.pdbx_seq_one_letter_code
_entity_poly.pdbx_strand_id
1 'polypeptide(L)'
;MVTVMMIAETVGHRDALRERPADYSAVARRTREELPYAALAAVAKRYRIPLASLASVIGLPERTLARRKKERRLRADESDRLLRVAHVATSAEDVLGAQAKAGRWLQTPNRALGGAIPLDLL
;
A
#
# COMPACT_ATOMS: atom_id res chain seq x y z
N MET A 1 -10.39 -11.24 8.57
CA MET A 1 -9.07 -11.83 8.20
C MET A 1 -8.74 -11.34 6.81
N VAL A 2 -7.78 -10.43 6.68
CA VAL A 2 -7.40 -9.84 5.39
C VAL A 2 -6.72 -10.89 4.53
N THR A 3 -7.37 -11.30 3.45
CA THR A 3 -6.82 -12.28 2.49
C THR A 3 -5.89 -11.57 1.51
N VAL A 4 -4.82 -12.25 1.07
CA VAL A 4 -3.89 -11.76 0.04
C VAL A 4 -4.60 -11.30 -1.25
N MET A 5 -5.76 -11.89 -1.57
CA MET A 5 -6.64 -11.43 -2.66
C MET A 5 -7.20 -10.01 -2.46
N MET A 6 -7.51 -9.55 -1.25
CA MET A 6 -7.98 -8.17 -1.04
C MET A 6 -6.86 -7.14 -1.25
N ILE A 7 -5.62 -7.53 -0.95
CA ILE A 7 -4.42 -6.72 -1.25
C ILE A 7 -4.20 -6.69 -2.76
N ALA A 8 -4.34 -7.84 -3.45
CA ALA A 8 -4.29 -7.98 -4.90
C ALA A 8 -5.29 -7.06 -5.62
N GLU A 9 -6.54 -7.05 -5.15
CA GLU A 9 -7.62 -6.24 -5.73
C GLU A 9 -7.37 -4.74 -5.51
N THR A 10 -6.79 -4.38 -4.36
CA THR A 10 -6.42 -3.00 -4.07
C THR A 10 -5.28 -2.51 -4.98
N VAL A 11 -4.36 -3.41 -5.35
CA VAL A 11 -3.18 -3.14 -6.20
C VAL A 11 -3.49 -3.34 -7.70
N GLY A 12 -4.63 -3.95 -8.05
CA GLY A 12 -5.09 -4.17 -9.42
C GLY A 12 -4.48 -5.37 -10.13
N HIS A 13 -4.03 -6.40 -9.39
CA HIS A 13 -3.30 -7.54 -9.95
C HIS A 13 -4.00 -8.87 -9.63
N ARG A 14 -5.03 -9.23 -10.41
CA ARG A 14 -5.85 -10.44 -10.18
C ARG A 14 -5.15 -11.76 -10.54
N ASP A 15 -4.16 -11.76 -11.43
CA ASP A 15 -3.58 -13.00 -11.96
C ASP A 15 -2.41 -13.59 -11.15
N ALA A 16 -1.61 -12.79 -10.43
CA ALA A 16 -0.44 -13.34 -9.70
C ALA A 16 -0.76 -14.05 -8.37
N LEU A 17 -2.03 -14.06 -7.91
CA LEU A 17 -2.37 -14.46 -6.54
C LEU A 17 -3.37 -15.62 -6.45
N ARG A 18 -3.40 -16.48 -7.47
CA ARG A 18 -4.25 -17.69 -7.56
C ARG A 18 -4.01 -18.76 -6.49
N GLU A 19 -2.96 -18.66 -5.67
CA GLU A 19 -2.66 -19.66 -4.64
C GLU A 19 -2.56 -19.02 -3.25
N ARG A 20 -3.49 -19.43 -2.37
CA ARG A 20 -3.58 -19.08 -0.95
C ARG A 20 -2.20 -19.11 -0.26
N PRO A 21 -1.65 -17.98 0.21
CA PRO A 21 -0.51 -18.00 1.11
C PRO A 21 -1.02 -17.81 2.54
N ALA A 22 -0.84 -18.83 3.37
CA ALA A 22 -1.15 -18.82 4.80
C ALA A 22 -0.08 -18.08 5.64
N ASP A 23 0.81 -17.29 5.02
CA ASP A 23 1.97 -16.74 5.70
C ASP A 23 2.43 -15.38 5.11
N TYR A 24 2.60 -14.38 5.97
CA TYR A 24 3.15 -13.06 5.66
C TYR A 24 4.59 -13.15 5.13
N SER A 25 5.34 -14.17 5.54
CA SER A 25 6.69 -14.46 5.02
C SER A 25 6.69 -14.88 3.55
N ALA A 26 5.58 -15.46 3.06
CA ALA A 26 5.42 -15.83 1.65
C ALA A 26 5.16 -14.61 0.75
N VAL A 27 4.60 -13.53 1.30
CA VAL A 27 4.50 -12.23 0.61
C VAL A 27 5.90 -11.60 0.48
N ALA A 28 6.69 -11.63 1.56
CA ALA A 28 8.08 -11.14 1.57
C ALA A 28 9.04 -11.92 0.65
N ARG A 29 8.72 -13.19 0.32
CA ARG A 29 9.50 -13.99 -0.64
C ARG A 29 9.11 -13.74 -2.10
N ARG A 30 7.96 -13.11 -2.37
CA ARG A 30 7.44 -12.79 -3.72
C ARG A 30 7.75 -11.35 -4.17
N THR A 31 8.50 -10.58 -3.36
CA THR A 31 9.01 -9.23 -3.64
C THR A 31 10.02 -9.13 -4.80
N ARG A 32 9.97 -10.03 -5.79
CA ARG A 32 10.69 -9.89 -7.07
C ARG A 32 9.82 -9.36 -8.21
N GLU A 33 8.53 -9.14 -7.97
CA GLU A 33 7.63 -8.61 -8.98
C GLU A 33 7.46 -7.10 -8.81
N GLU A 34 8.16 -6.35 -9.65
CA GLU A 34 7.97 -4.90 -9.82
C GLU A 34 6.50 -4.59 -10.13
N LEU A 35 5.82 -3.90 -9.21
CA LEU A 35 4.42 -3.51 -9.36
C LEU A 35 4.25 -2.42 -10.42
N PRO A 36 3.11 -2.39 -11.14
CA PRO A 36 2.81 -1.28 -12.03
C PRO A 36 2.66 0.02 -11.21
N TYR A 37 3.10 1.15 -11.75
CA TYR A 37 2.87 2.48 -11.14
C TYR A 37 1.38 2.73 -10.84
N ALA A 38 0.48 2.14 -11.64
CA ALA A 38 -0.96 2.22 -11.43
C ALA A 38 -1.41 1.69 -10.05
N ALA A 39 -0.69 0.74 -9.46
CA ALA A 39 -0.97 0.25 -8.12
C ALA A 39 -0.86 1.36 -7.06
N LEU A 40 0.18 2.20 -7.16
CA LEU A 40 0.37 3.34 -6.27
C LEU A 40 -0.82 4.29 -6.35
N ALA A 41 -1.27 4.60 -7.57
CA ALA A 41 -2.43 5.45 -7.81
C ALA A 41 -3.73 4.82 -7.30
N ALA A 42 -3.89 3.51 -7.43
CA ALA A 42 -5.06 2.78 -6.95
C ALA A 42 -5.18 2.82 -5.42
N VAL A 43 -4.08 2.56 -4.70
CA VAL A 43 -4.02 2.64 -3.23
C VAL A 43 -4.31 4.06 -2.76
N ALA A 44 -3.64 5.06 -3.35
CA ALA A 44 -3.87 6.47 -3.05
C ALA A 44 -5.36 6.86 -3.22
N LYS A 45 -5.96 6.45 -4.33
CA LYS A 45 -7.37 6.74 -4.63
C LYS A 45 -8.33 6.06 -3.66
N ARG A 46 -8.15 4.75 -3.41
CA ARG A 46 -9.05 3.96 -2.53
C ARG A 46 -9.12 4.54 -1.12
N TYR A 47 -7.98 4.87 -0.55
CA TYR A 47 -7.89 5.38 0.82
C TYR A 47 -7.84 6.90 0.90
N ARG A 48 -8.05 7.61 -0.22
CA ARG A 48 -8.01 9.08 -0.30
C ARG A 48 -6.75 9.66 0.34
N ILE A 49 -5.61 9.01 0.10
CA ILE A 49 -4.29 9.49 0.51
C ILE A 49 -3.75 10.32 -0.65
N PRO A 50 -3.23 11.54 -0.41
CA PRO A 50 -2.57 12.30 -1.46
C PRO A 50 -1.44 11.48 -2.08
N LEU A 51 -1.41 11.39 -3.42
CA LEU A 51 -0.45 10.54 -4.13
C LEU A 51 1.01 10.88 -3.77
N ALA A 52 1.32 12.17 -3.60
CA ALA A 52 2.64 12.64 -3.19
C ALA A 52 3.01 12.19 -1.77
N SER A 53 2.06 12.23 -0.82
CA SER A 53 2.27 11.74 0.54
C SER A 53 2.55 10.24 0.55
N LEU A 54 1.73 9.45 -0.17
CA LEU A 54 1.95 8.01 -0.27
C LEU A 54 3.28 7.67 -0.97
N ALA A 55 3.63 8.43 -2.01
CA ALA A 55 4.92 8.30 -2.69
C ALA A 55 6.08 8.54 -1.73
N SER A 56 6.02 9.61 -0.93
CA SER A 56 7.05 9.93 0.06
C SER A 56 7.25 8.78 1.05
N VAL A 57 6.15 8.21 1.55
CA VAL A 57 6.16 7.10 2.52
C VAL A 57 6.85 5.85 1.95
N ILE A 58 6.59 5.53 0.68
CA ILE A 58 7.28 4.39 0.03
C ILE A 58 8.71 4.74 -0.46
N GLY A 59 9.21 5.94 -0.15
CA GLY A 59 10.55 6.39 -0.53
C GLY A 59 10.69 6.79 -1.99
N LEU A 60 9.63 7.36 -2.57
CA LEU A 60 9.62 7.98 -3.89
C LEU A 60 9.58 9.51 -3.77
N PRO A 61 10.74 10.19 -3.77
CA PRO A 61 10.80 11.65 -3.92
C PRO A 61 10.12 12.11 -5.22
N GLU A 62 9.65 13.35 -5.27
CA GLU A 62 8.88 13.90 -6.39
C GLU A 62 9.56 13.73 -7.76
N ARG A 63 10.87 13.97 -7.83
CA ARG A 63 11.68 13.77 -9.05
C ARG A 63 11.67 12.31 -9.51
N THR A 64 11.72 11.36 -8.58
CA THR A 64 11.67 9.92 -8.87
C THR A 64 10.25 9.50 -9.21
N LEU A 65 9.24 10.06 -8.55
CA LEU A 65 7.83 9.80 -8.81
C LEU A 65 7.46 10.11 -10.26
N ALA A 66 7.88 11.28 -10.76
CA ALA A 66 7.67 11.68 -12.15
C ALA A 66 8.36 10.71 -13.13
N ARG A 67 9.56 10.22 -12.79
CA ARG A 67 10.27 9.21 -13.60
C ARG A 67 9.54 7.86 -13.59
N ARG A 68 9.11 7.36 -12.42
CA ARG A 68 8.33 6.11 -12.31
C ARG A 68 7.03 6.14 -13.07
N LYS A 69 6.35 7.30 -13.08
CA LYS A 69 5.13 7.48 -13.87
C LYS A 69 5.38 7.25 -15.37
N LYS A 70 6.55 7.67 -15.89
CA LYS A 70 6.97 7.41 -17.27
C LYS A 70 7.39 5.95 -17.49
N GLU A 71 8.15 5.38 -16.56
CA GLU A 71 8.59 3.98 -16.59
C GLU A 71 7.44 2.98 -16.39
N ARG A 72 6.30 3.44 -15.87
CA ARG A 72 5.07 2.68 -15.58
C ARG A 72 5.25 1.54 -14.57
N ARG A 73 6.39 1.45 -13.89
CA ARG A 73 6.69 0.41 -12.89
C ARG A 73 7.35 1.02 -11.65
N LEU A 74 7.14 0.35 -10.53
CA LEU A 74 7.83 0.56 -9.26
C LEU A 74 8.97 -0.45 -9.14
N ARG A 75 10.08 -0.08 -8.52
CA ARG A 75 11.12 -1.07 -8.18
C ARG A 75 10.63 -2.03 -7.10
N ALA A 76 11.37 -3.11 -6.91
CA ALA A 76 11.07 -4.13 -5.90
C ALA A 76 10.95 -3.55 -4.48
N ASP A 77 11.85 -2.64 -4.08
CA ASP A 77 11.83 -1.97 -2.77
C ASP A 77 10.63 -1.03 -2.60
N GLU A 78 10.31 -0.26 -3.65
CA GLU A 78 9.11 0.62 -3.69
C GLU A 78 7.82 -0.22 -3.65
N SER A 79 7.82 -1.36 -4.33
CA SER A 79 6.70 -2.30 -4.38
C SER A 79 6.46 -2.97 -3.01
N ASP A 80 7.54 -3.37 -2.33
CA ASP A 80 7.47 -3.94 -0.98
C ASP A 80 6.80 -2.98 0.01
N ARG A 81 7.25 -1.73 0.03
CA ARG A 81 6.68 -0.69 0.89
C ARG A 81 5.23 -0.40 0.53
N LEU A 82 4.88 -0.37 -0.76
CA LEU A 82 3.49 -0.19 -1.19
C LEU A 82 2.60 -1.35 -0.72
N LEU A 83 3.08 -2.59 -0.78
CA LEU A 83 2.36 -3.76 -0.26
C LEU A 83 2.16 -3.66 1.25
N ARG A 84 3.16 -3.19 1.99
CA ARG A 84 3.04 -2.93 3.44
C ARG A 84 1.93 -1.91 3.73
N VAL A 85 1.91 -0.79 3.01
CA VAL A 85 0.85 0.21 3.16
C VAL A 85 -0.52 -0.39 2.82
N ALA A 86 -0.65 -1.10 1.70
CA ALA A 86 -1.91 -1.73 1.30
C ALA A 86 -2.41 -2.76 2.34
N HIS A 87 -1.51 -3.52 2.94
CA HIS A 87 -1.85 -4.48 4.00
C HIS A 87 -2.39 -3.79 5.26
N VAL A 88 -1.72 -2.72 5.72
CA VAL A 88 -2.19 -1.96 6.89
C VAL A 88 -3.52 -1.26 6.58
N ALA A 89 -3.66 -0.68 5.39
CA ALA A 89 -4.88 0.02 4.99
C ALA A 89 -6.09 -0.91 4.88
N THR A 90 -5.92 -2.11 4.31
CA THR A 90 -6.98 -3.13 4.24
C THR A 90 -7.33 -3.67 5.63
N SER A 91 -6.35 -3.83 6.52
CA SER A 91 -6.60 -4.22 7.91
C SER A 91 -7.38 -3.14 8.68
N ALA A 92 -7.02 -1.86 8.48
CA ALA A 92 -7.77 -0.75 9.04
C ALA A 92 -9.19 -0.65 8.46
N GLU A 93 -9.39 -0.99 7.18
CA GLU A 93 -10.72 -1.06 6.56
C GLU A 93 -11.59 -2.14 7.21
N ASP A 94 -11.03 -3.34 7.44
CA ASP A 94 -11.72 -4.47 8.10
C ASP A 94 -12.14 -4.09 9.53
N VAL A 95 -11.24 -3.45 10.29
CA VAL A 95 -11.48 -3.07 11.70
C VAL A 95 -12.41 -1.86 11.83
N LEU A 96 -12.25 -0.84 10.99
CA LEU A 96 -13.00 0.42 11.10
C LEU A 96 -14.30 0.40 10.28
N GLY A 97 -14.47 -0.59 9.41
CA GLY A 97 -15.70 -0.87 8.65
C GLY A 97 -15.93 0.04 7.43
N ALA A 98 -14.95 0.84 7.02
CA ALA A 98 -15.07 1.65 5.80
C ALA A 98 -13.71 2.15 5.28
N GLN A 99 -13.54 2.18 3.95
CA GLN A 99 -12.37 2.73 3.26
C GLN A 99 -12.05 4.17 3.70
N ALA A 100 -13.08 5.01 3.82
CA ALA A 100 -12.92 6.40 4.22
C ALA A 100 -12.43 6.54 5.68
N LYS A 101 -12.84 5.63 6.57
CA LYS A 101 -12.37 5.60 7.96
C LYS A 101 -10.93 5.11 8.05
N ALA A 102 -10.58 4.07 7.29
CA ALA A 102 -9.20 3.59 7.17
C ALA A 102 -8.27 4.66 6.64
N GLY A 103 -8.64 5.31 5.54
CA GLY A 103 -7.88 6.41 4.94
C GLY A 103 -7.67 7.59 5.88
N ARG A 104 -8.71 7.98 6.62
CA ARG A 104 -8.61 9.03 7.65
C ARG A 104 -7.69 8.59 8.79
N TRP A 105 -7.87 7.38 9.30
CA TRP A 105 -7.06 6.87 10.39
C TRP A 105 -5.58 6.83 10.02
N LEU A 106 -5.23 6.39 8.82
CA LEU A 106 -3.85 6.39 8.31
C LEU A 106 -3.20 7.77 8.26
N GLN A 107 -4.00 8.84 8.10
CA GLN A 107 -3.52 10.22 7.93
C GLN A 107 -3.70 11.08 9.19
N THR A 108 -4.21 10.52 10.29
CA THR A 108 -4.51 11.28 11.51
C THR A 108 -3.58 10.85 12.64
N PRO A 109 -3.05 11.78 13.45
CA PRO A 109 -2.35 11.46 14.69
C PRO A 109 -3.12 10.47 15.56
N ASN A 110 -2.49 9.35 15.90
CA ASN A 110 -3.10 8.30 16.71
C ASN A 110 -2.48 8.27 18.10
N ARG A 111 -3.30 8.51 19.13
CA ARG A 111 -2.87 8.50 20.54
C ARG A 111 -2.24 7.16 20.97
N ALA A 112 -2.74 6.04 20.45
CA ALA A 112 -2.18 4.72 20.75
C ALA A 112 -0.78 4.52 20.14
N LEU A 113 -0.39 5.35 19.17
CA LEU A 113 0.92 5.37 18.54
C LEU A 113 1.78 6.56 19.03
N GLY A 114 1.51 7.05 20.25
CA GLY A 114 2.23 8.20 20.81
C GLY A 114 1.97 9.53 20.09
N GLY A 115 0.85 9.65 19.36
CA GLY A 115 0.54 10.84 18.56
C GLY A 115 1.12 10.82 17.15
N ALA A 116 1.82 9.76 16.75
CA ALA A 116 2.29 9.61 15.38
C ALA A 116 1.13 9.36 14.40
N ILE A 117 1.34 9.77 13.15
CA ILE A 117 0.46 9.42 12.03
C ILE A 117 0.83 8.00 11.58
N PRO A 118 -0.12 7.05 11.49
CA PRO A 118 0.21 5.66 11.16
C PRO A 118 0.99 5.50 9.85
N LEU A 119 0.71 6.33 8.85
CA LEU A 119 1.40 6.29 7.56
C LEU A 119 2.89 6.65 7.66
N ASP A 120 3.29 7.50 8.61
CA ASP A 120 4.69 7.93 8.79
C ASP A 120 5.56 6.86 9.47
N LEU A 121 4.95 5.79 9.98
CA LEU A 121 5.64 4.69 10.67
C LEU A 121 5.93 3.47 9.76
N LEU A 122 5.58 3.54 8.47
CA LEU A 122 5.66 2.43 7.51
C LEU A 122 6.88 2.53 6.59
#